data_AF-A0A6P0SD83-F1
#
_entry.id   AF-A0A6P0SD83-F1
#
_cell.length_a   1.000
_cell.length_b   1.000
_cell.length_c   1.000
_cell.angle_alpha   90.00
_cell.angle_beta   90.00
_cell.angle_gamma   90.00
#
_symmetry.space_group_name_H-M   'P 1'
#
loop_
_entity.id
_entity.type
_entity.pdbx_description
1 polymer ?
#
loop_
_entity_poly.entity_id
_entity_poly.type
_entity_poly.pdbx_seq_one_letter_code
_entity_poly.pdbx_strand_id
1 'polypeptide(L)' 'NTLLKATTAGKLGLVLGTGDTLSGQTSRIDVASACVESIANPATLGKVFELINQGPRPSVIDWAELFSTLD' A
#
# COMPACT_ATOMS: atom_id res chain seq x y z
N ASN A 1 -7.70 23.50 8.08
CA ASN A 1 -7.07 22.16 8.03
C ASN A 1 -6.51 21.97 6.63
N THR A 2 -5.22 22.24 6.42
CA THR A 2 -4.62 22.16 5.09
C THR A 2 -4.15 20.73 4.89
N LEU A 3 -4.98 19.91 4.24
CA LEU A 3 -4.62 18.55 3.89
C LEU A 3 -3.45 18.63 2.90
N LEU A 4 -2.23 18.36 3.36
CA LEU A 4 -1.06 18.18 2.49
C LEU A 4 -1.45 17.17 1.40
N LYS A 5 -1.42 17.62 0.14
CA LYS A 5 -1.77 16.82 -1.03
C LYS A 5 -0.70 15.73 -1.15
N ALA A 6 -1.12 14.46 -1.09
CA ALA A 6 -0.18 13.37 -1.33
C ALA A 6 0.45 13.53 -2.72
N THR A 7 1.78 13.48 -2.79
CA THR A 7 2.58 13.86 -3.96
C THR A 7 2.49 12.87 -5.11
N THR A 8 1.98 11.68 -4.86
CA THR A 8 2.02 10.56 -5.82
C THR A 8 0.87 10.60 -6.82
N ALA A 9 -0.19 11.38 -6.54
CA ALA A 9 -1.37 11.59 -7.40
C ALA A 9 -2.00 10.28 -7.95
N GLY A 10 -1.79 9.14 -7.29
CA GLY A 10 -2.22 7.82 -7.78
C GLY A 10 -1.53 7.40 -9.08
N LYS A 11 -0.31 7.90 -9.37
CA LYS A 11 0.44 7.61 -10.61
C LYS A 11 1.49 6.51 -10.45
N LEU A 12 1.83 6.19 -9.22
CA LEU A 12 2.84 5.18 -8.88
C LEU A 12 2.15 3.91 -8.38
N GLY A 13 2.85 2.79 -8.53
CA GLY A 13 2.47 1.48 -7.99
C GLY A 13 2.55 1.44 -6.46
N LEU A 14 2.38 0.24 -5.91
CA LEU A 14 2.46 -0.04 -4.48
C LEU A 14 3.59 -1.01 -4.21
N VAL A 15 4.33 -0.77 -3.13
CA VAL A 15 5.35 -1.67 -2.59
C VAL A 15 5.05 -1.86 -1.12
N LEU A 16 4.95 -3.12 -0.70
CA LEU A 16 4.81 -3.50 0.70
C LEU A 16 6.16 -3.86 1.31
N GLY A 17 6.27 -3.66 2.62
CA GLY A 17 7.44 -3.99 3.41
C GLY A 17 7.06 -4.27 4.86
N THR A 18 8.06 -4.63 5.65
CA THR A 18 7.91 -4.90 7.09
C THR A 18 9.15 -4.43 7.84
N GLY A 19 9.00 -4.15 9.14
CA GLY A 19 10.12 -3.82 10.03
C GLY A 19 10.55 -2.36 10.01
N ASP A 20 9.69 -1.44 9.59
CA ASP A 20 9.93 -0.01 9.41
C ASP A 20 11.11 0.28 8.46
N THR A 21 11.20 -0.47 7.36
CA THR A 21 12.33 -0.44 6.42
C THR A 21 12.09 0.41 5.17
N LEU A 22 10.84 0.79 4.87
CA LEU A 22 10.51 1.57 3.69
C LEU A 22 10.68 3.07 3.92
N SER A 23 11.44 3.73 3.06
CA SER A 23 11.54 5.19 3.01
C SER A 23 10.82 5.71 1.77
N GLY A 24 9.66 6.34 1.97
CA GLY A 24 8.84 6.82 0.88
C GLY A 24 7.57 7.51 1.36
N GLN A 25 6.67 7.81 0.43
CA GLN A 25 5.35 8.37 0.72
C GLN A 25 4.31 7.50 0.03
N THR A 26 3.12 7.44 0.62
CA THR A 26 1.96 6.81 0.01
C THR A 26 0.78 7.78 0.00
N SER A 27 -0.13 7.62 -0.95
CA SER A 27 -1.33 8.43 -1.00
C SER A 27 -2.36 7.97 0.01
N ARG A 28 -3.16 8.91 0.53
CA ARG A 28 -4.27 8.57 1.45
C ARG A 28 -5.29 7.62 0.81
N ILE A 29 -5.47 7.71 -0.51
CA ILE A 29 -6.38 6.81 -1.23
C ILE A 29 -5.83 5.39 -1.29
N ASP A 30 -4.52 5.23 -1.55
CA ASP A 30 -3.90 3.91 -1.58
C ASP A 30 -3.82 3.27 -0.19
N VAL A 31 -3.59 4.07 0.86
CA VAL A 31 -3.68 3.60 2.26
C VAL A 31 -5.10 3.12 2.57
N ALA A 32 -6.13 3.90 2.22
CA ALA A 32 -7.51 3.51 2.45
C ALA A 32 -7.87 2.21 1.70
N SER A 33 -7.45 2.07 0.45
CA SER A 33 -7.63 0.84 -0.32
C SER A 33 -6.94 -0.35 0.33
N ALA A 34 -5.67 -0.21 0.75
CA ALA A 34 -4.94 -1.28 1.43
C ALA A 34 -5.63 -1.72 2.73
N CYS A 35 -6.19 -0.77 3.50
CA CYS A 35 -6.96 -1.08 4.71
C CYS A 35 -8.26 -1.84 4.42
N VAL A 36 -8.97 -1.52 3.33
CA VAL A 36 -10.21 -2.22 2.98
C VAL A 36 -9.91 -3.64 2.50
N GLU A 37 -8.91 -3.77 1.63
CA GLU A 37 -8.55 -5.06 1.01
C GLU A 37 -7.90 -6.02 2.02
N SER A 38 -7.21 -5.52 3.04
CA SER A 38 -6.65 -6.36 4.10
C SER A 38 -7.73 -7.04 4.97
N ILE A 39 -8.87 -6.39 5.20
CA ILE A 39 -9.96 -6.95 6.04
C ILE A 39 -10.42 -8.31 5.51
N ALA A 40 -10.46 -8.48 4.19
CA ALA A 40 -10.95 -9.70 3.54
C ALA A 40 -9.82 -10.71 3.19
N ASN A 41 -8.55 -10.37 3.42
CA ASN A 41 -7.43 -11.17 2.97
C ASN A 41 -6.69 -11.89 4.13
N PRO A 42 -6.75 -13.24 4.20
CA PRO A 42 -6.08 -14.03 5.23
C PRO A 42 -4.56 -13.80 5.32
N ALA A 43 -3.90 -13.44 4.21
CA ALA A 43 -2.46 -13.17 4.18
C ALA A 43 -2.05 -11.98 5.06
N THR A 44 -3.00 -11.13 5.47
CA THR A 44 -2.73 -9.96 6.33
C THR A 44 -3.07 -10.20 7.81
N LEU A 45 -3.63 -11.36 8.16
CA LEU A 45 -4.09 -11.65 9.52
C LEU A 45 -2.92 -11.68 10.50
N GLY A 46 -3.00 -10.83 11.54
CA GLY A 46 -1.96 -10.74 12.57
C GLY A 46 -0.65 -10.12 12.09
N LYS A 47 -0.63 -9.52 10.90
CA LYS A 47 0.56 -8.91 10.32
C LYS A 47 0.56 -7.40 10.48
N VAL A 48 1.76 -6.86 10.62
CA VAL A 48 2.05 -5.42 10.50
C VAL A 48 2.84 -5.26 9.22
N PHE A 49 2.41 -4.33 8.36
CA PHE A 49 3.10 -4.03 7.12
C PHE A 49 3.14 -2.52 6.86
N GLU A 50 4.12 -2.13 6.07
CA GLU A 50 4.31 -0.78 5.56
C GLU A 50 3.95 -0.72 4.09
N LEU A 51 3.66 0.49 3.61
CA LEU A 51 3.28 0.72 2.22
C LEU A 51 3.83 2.05 1.72
N ILE A 52 4.50 2.02 0.57
CA ILE A 52 4.91 3.22 -0.17
C ILE A 52 4.40 3.16 -1.61
N ASN A 53 4.25 4.34 -2.22
CA ASN A 53 4.04 4.45 -3.65
C ASN A 53 5.37 4.51 -4.39
N GLN A 54 5.65 3.51 -5.23
CA GLN A 54 6.87 3.47 -6.05
C GLN A 54 6.63 2.67 -7.34
N GLY A 55 7.40 2.99 -8.38
CA GLY A 55 7.39 2.24 -9.63
C GLY A 55 6.14 2.48 -10.49
N PRO A 56 6.03 1.74 -11.61
CA PRO A 56 4.91 1.86 -12.53
C PRO A 56 3.61 1.40 -11.86
N ARG A 57 2.52 2.13 -12.09
CA ARG A 57 1.21 1.74 -11.59
C ARG A 57 0.52 0.77 -12.57
N PRO A 58 0.10 -0.42 -12.13
CA PRO A 58 -0.73 -1.28 -12.95
C PRO A 58 -2.14 -0.68 -13.11
N SER A 59 -2.87 -1.10 -14.15
CA SER A 59 -4.26 -0.66 -14.36
C SER A 59 -5.20 -1.13 -13.24
N VAL A 60 -4.90 -2.28 -12.64
CA VAL A 60 -5.58 -2.86 -11.47
C VAL A 60 -4.51 -3.37 -10.51
N ILE A 61 -4.68 -3.13 -9.22
CA ILE A 61 -3.80 -3.69 -8.19
C ILE A 61 -4.33 -5.08 -7.83
N ASP A 62 -3.51 -6.11 -8.01
CA ASP A 62 -3.79 -7.44 -7.46
C ASP A 62 -3.39 -7.47 -5.99
N TRP A 63 -4.37 -7.24 -5.11
CA TRP A 63 -4.15 -7.24 -3.66
C TRP A 63 -3.82 -8.61 -3.10
N ALA A 64 -4.31 -9.69 -3.73
CA ALA A 64 -4.02 -11.04 -3.26
C ALA A 64 -2.56 -11.39 -3.51
N GLU A 65 -2.06 -11.11 -4.71
CA GLU A 65 -0.65 -11.26 -5.05
C GLU A 65 0.22 -10.33 -4.19
N LEU A 66 -0.16 -9.06 -4.06
CA LEU A 66 0.62 -8.09 -3.28
C LEU A 66 0.72 -8.48 -1.80
N PHE A 67 -0.38 -8.91 -1.15
CA PHE A 67 -0.31 -9.35 0.23
C PHE A 67 0.37 -10.71 0.41
N SER A 68 0.43 -11.55 -0.63
CA SER A 68 1.16 -12.83 -0.57
C SER A 68 2.67 -12.65 -0.37
N THR A 69 3.20 -11.46 -0.62
CA THR A 69 4.62 -11.12 -0.37
C THR A 69 4.89 -10.76 1.10
N LEU A 70 3.86 -10.68 1.94
CA LEU A 70 4.03 -10.48 3.38
C LEU A 70 4.33 -11.86 4.00
N ASP A 71 5.53 -12.03 4.54
CA ASP A 71 5.96 -13.23 5.27
C ASP A 71 5.18 -13.43 6.57
#